data_AF-A0A3S1TFF3-F1
#
_entry.id   AF-A0A3S1TFF3-F1
#
_cell.length_a   1.000
_cell.length_b   1.000
_cell.length_c   1.000
_cell.angle_alpha   90.00
_cell.angle_beta   90.00
_cell.angle_gamma   90.00
#
_symmetry.space_group_name_H-M   'P 1'
#
loop_
_entity.id
_entity.type
_entity.pdbx_description
1 polymer ?
#
loop_
_entity_poly.entity_id
_entity_poly.type
_entity_poly.pdbx_seq_one_letter_code
_entity_poly.pdbx_strand_id
1 'polypeptide(L)'
;MARPRPIIFDCDGVLVDSEPLAARAYERVYEKHGMPGVNTSVIAQCIGMKQSDIIARIKDLTGHQFPAAADGDIWAETKVLFSQELKPTPGITAFLE
;
A
#
# COMPACT_ATOMS: atom_id res chain seq x y z
N MET A 1 -6.18 -3.27 42.25
CA MET A 1 -5.36 -2.91 41.07
C MET A 1 -6.29 -2.71 39.89
N ALA A 2 -6.12 -1.63 39.12
CA ALA A 2 -6.94 -1.41 37.92
C ALA A 2 -6.58 -2.46 36.85
N ARG A 3 -7.59 -3.09 36.26
CA ARG A 3 -7.40 -4.09 35.21
C ARG A 3 -6.93 -3.36 33.93
N PRO A 4 -5.87 -3.82 33.24
CA PRO A 4 -5.43 -3.17 32.02
C PRO A 4 -6.54 -3.21 30.97
N ARG A 5 -6.73 -2.08 30.27
CA ARG A 5 -7.70 -1.98 29.18
C ARG A 5 -7.11 -2.64 27.93
N PRO A 6 -7.92 -3.34 27.12
CA PRO A 6 -7.46 -3.93 25.87
C PRO A 6 -6.98 -2.84 24.90
N ILE A 7 -5.99 -3.19 24.07
CA ILE A 7 -5.46 -2.37 22.99
C ILE A 7 -5.82 -3.04 21.66
N ILE A 8 -6.28 -2.26 20.69
CA ILE A 8 -6.55 -2.72 19.32
C ILE A 8 -5.46 -2.10 18.44
N PHE A 9 -4.78 -2.93 17.65
CA PHE A 9 -3.76 -2.49 16.69
C PHE A 9 -4.36 -2.54 15.29
N ASP A 10 -4.06 -1.51 14.51
CA ASP A 10 -4.14 -1.62 13.06
C ASP A 10 -3.01 -2.54 12.56
N CYS A 11 -3.12 -3.08 11.36
CA CYS A 11 -2.13 -3.97 10.78
C CYS A 11 -1.13 -3.19 9.91
N ASP A 12 -1.64 -2.51 8.88
CA ASP A 12 -0.84 -1.82 7.89
C ASP A 12 -0.21 -0.55 8.46
N GLY A 13 1.10 -0.37 8.29
CA GLY A 13 1.85 0.76 8.85
C GLY A 13 2.04 0.72 10.37
N VAL A 14 1.41 -0.22 11.08
CA VAL A 14 1.49 -0.38 12.54
C VAL A 14 2.17 -1.69 12.92
N LEU A 15 1.60 -2.84 12.56
CA LEU A 15 2.21 -4.15 12.83
C LEU A 15 3.25 -4.51 11.76
N VAL A 16 3.01 -4.11 10.52
CA VAL A 16 3.88 -4.40 9.38
C VAL A 16 4.14 -3.16 8.53
N ASP A 17 5.33 -3.07 7.97
CA ASP A 17 5.74 -1.97 7.09
C ASP A 17 5.27 -2.23 5.65
N SER A 18 3.96 -2.20 5.42
CA SER A 18 3.31 -2.57 4.16
C SER A 18 3.17 -1.42 3.16
N GLU A 19 3.14 -0.17 3.62
CA GLU A 19 2.85 1.00 2.79
C GLU A 19 3.88 1.27 1.69
N PRO A 20 5.21 1.17 1.94
CA PRO A 20 6.22 1.34 0.88
C PRO A 20 6.11 0.26 -0.20
N LEU A 21 5.75 -0.96 0.19
CA LEU A 21 5.57 -2.09 -0.73
C LEU A 21 4.31 -1.91 -1.57
N ALA A 22 3.22 -1.43 -0.98
CA ALA A 22 2.02 -1.06 -1.72
C ALA A 22 2.33 0.04 -2.74
N ALA A 23 3.06 1.10 -2.36
CA ALA A 23 3.43 2.17 -3.28
C ALA A 23 4.24 1.66 -4.49
N ARG A 24 5.19 0.74 -4.25
CA ARG A 24 5.96 0.08 -5.31
C ARG A 24 5.10 -0.81 -6.21
N ALA A 25 4.09 -1.49 -5.67
CA ALA A 25 3.18 -2.30 -6.46
C ALA A 25 2.42 -1.45 -7.48
N TYR A 26 1.88 -0.31 -7.05
CA TYR A 26 1.20 0.62 -7.96
C TYR A 26 2.14 1.14 -9.04
N GLU A 27 3.33 1.63 -8.67
CA GLU A 27 4.32 2.13 -9.64
C GLU A 27 4.62 1.09 -10.73
N ARG A 28 4.93 -0.15 -10.34
CA ARG A 28 5.23 -1.25 -11.29
C ARG A 28 4.05 -1.56 -12.21
N VAL A 29 2.84 -1.58 -11.67
CA VAL A 29 1.64 -1.91 -12.46
C VAL A 29 1.32 -0.78 -13.44
N TYR A 30 1.42 0.48 -13.02
CA TYR A 30 1.23 1.61 -13.93
C TYR A 30 2.29 1.64 -15.03
N GLU A 31 3.55 1.35 -14.71
CA GLU A 31 4.62 1.23 -15.70
C GLU A 31 4.35 0.09 -16.71
N LYS A 32 3.94 -1.08 -16.22
CA LYS A 32 3.55 -2.24 -17.06
C LYS A 32 2.44 -1.90 -18.07
N HIS A 33 1.53 -1.00 -17.71
CA HIS A 33 0.43 -0.55 -18.57
C HIS A 33 0.81 0.68 -19.44
N GLY A 34 2.09 1.07 -19.49
CA GLY A 34 2.55 2.18 -20.32
C GLY A 34 2.15 3.56 -19.79
N MET A 35 1.98 3.69 -18.48
CA MET A 35 1.63 4.94 -17.78
C MET A 35 2.82 5.44 -16.94
N PRO A 36 3.92 5.90 -17.56
CA PRO A 36 5.12 6.33 -16.86
C PRO A 36 4.87 7.63 -16.09
N GLY A 37 5.64 7.86 -15.02
CA GLY A 37 5.54 9.09 -14.20
C GLY A 37 4.61 8.97 -12.99
N VAL A 38 3.89 7.85 -12.85
CA VAL A 38 3.22 7.47 -11.60
C VAL A 38 4.26 6.86 -10.65
N ASN A 39 5.03 7.71 -9.98
CA ASN A 39 6.08 7.28 -9.08
C ASN A 39 5.56 7.03 -7.65
N THR A 40 6.39 6.36 -6.84
CA THR A 40 6.13 6.11 -5.41
C THR A 40 5.76 7.36 -4.60
N SER A 41 6.25 8.56 -4.93
CA SER A 41 5.89 9.82 -4.24
C SER A 41 4.45 10.27 -4.52
N VAL A 42 3.97 10.06 -5.75
CA VAL A 42 2.56 10.27 -6.11
C VAL A 42 1.67 9.27 -5.37
N ILE A 43 2.07 7.99 -5.33
CA ILE A 43 1.32 6.95 -4.62
C ILE A 43 1.34 7.19 -3.10
N ALA A 44 2.45 7.68 -2.54
CA ALA A 44 2.59 7.92 -1.11
C ALA A 44 1.56 8.92 -0.58
N GLN A 45 1.12 9.88 -1.40
CA GLN A 45 0.06 10.83 -1.05
C GLN A 45 -1.33 10.18 -0.97
N CYS A 46 -1.46 8.95 -1.43
CA CYS A 46 -2.71 8.20 -1.52
C CYS A 46 -2.76 7.02 -0.53
N ILE A 47 -1.73 6.87 0.32
CA ILE A 47 -1.67 5.81 1.34
C ILE A 47 -2.84 5.96 2.32
N GLY A 48 -3.44 4.83 2.72
CA GLY A 48 -4.61 4.78 3.60
C GLY A 48 -5.95 5.03 2.91
N MET A 49 -5.96 5.38 1.61
CA MET A 49 -7.18 5.51 0.82
C MET A 49 -7.64 4.16 0.26
N LYS A 50 -8.92 4.06 -0.13
CA LYS A 50 -9.41 2.90 -0.87
C LYS A 50 -8.76 2.87 -2.26
N GLN A 51 -8.50 1.67 -2.80
CA GLN A 51 -7.92 1.52 -4.14
C GLN A 51 -8.66 2.31 -5.22
N SER A 52 -10.00 2.39 -5.17
CA SER A 52 -10.79 3.21 -6.09
C SER A 52 -10.42 4.70 -6.02
N ASP A 53 -10.19 5.21 -4.81
CA ASP A 53 -9.86 6.60 -4.54
C ASP A 53 -8.41 6.88 -4.95
N ILE A 54 -7.51 5.93 -4.72
CA ILE A 54 -6.11 5.99 -5.20
C ILE A 54 -6.07 6.09 -6.72
N ILE A 55 -6.78 5.21 -7.43
CA ILE A 55 -6.84 5.21 -8.90
C ILE A 55 -7.43 6.53 -9.42
N ALA A 56 -8.50 7.02 -8.81
CA ALA A 56 -9.10 8.32 -9.16
C ALA A 56 -8.12 9.47 -8.92
N ARG A 57 -7.41 9.46 -7.79
CA ARG A 57 -6.44 10.50 -7.44
C ARG A 57 -5.23 10.50 -8.38
N ILE A 58 -4.72 9.33 -8.76
CA ILE A 58 -3.64 9.21 -9.75
C ILE A 58 -4.09 9.74 -11.10
N LYS A 59 -5.32 9.43 -11.52
CA LYS A 59 -5.90 9.99 -12.75
C LYS A 59 -5.96 11.52 -12.69
N ASP A 60 -6.39 12.10 -11.58
CA ASP A 60 -6.45 13.56 -11.41
C ASP A 60 -5.06 14.21 -11.43
N LEU A 61 -4.06 13.54 -10.86
CA LEU A 61 -2.69 14.07 -10.76
C LEU A 61 -1.88 13.91 -12.05
N THR A 62 -2.12 12.85 -12.82
CA THR A 62 -1.26 12.46 -13.93
C THR A 62 -1.97 12.37 -15.28
N GLY A 63 -3.30 12.40 -15.29
CA GLY A 63 -4.12 12.16 -16.49
C GLY A 63 -4.22 10.68 -16.90
N HIS A 64 -3.47 9.79 -16.24
CA HIS A 64 -3.45 8.37 -16.57
C HIS A 64 -4.71 7.66 -16.07
N GLN A 65 -5.50 7.12 -17.01
CA GLN A 65 -6.67 6.32 -16.70
C GLN A 65 -6.29 4.85 -16.58
N PHE A 66 -6.46 4.29 -15.38
CA PHE A 66 -6.21 2.88 -15.14
C PHE A 66 -7.20 1.99 -15.92
N PRO A 67 -6.76 0.93 -16.60
CA PRO A 67 -7.65 0.05 -17.36
C PRO A 67 -8.58 -0.75 -16.43
N ALA A 68 -9.89 -0.67 -16.63
CA ALA A 68 -10.87 -1.44 -15.84
C ALA A 68 -10.70 -2.97 -15.97
N ALA A 69 -10.12 -3.43 -17.09
CA ALA A 69 -9.79 -4.85 -17.27
C ALA A 69 -8.61 -5.32 -16.42
N ALA A 70 -7.85 -4.40 -15.81
CA ALA A 70 -6.65 -4.68 -15.03
C ALA A 70 -6.85 -4.58 -13.50
N ASP A 71 -8.10 -4.58 -13.01
CA ASP A 71 -8.44 -4.40 -11.59
C ASP A 71 -7.69 -5.34 -10.64
N GLY A 72 -7.32 -6.55 -11.09
CA GLY A 72 -6.59 -7.54 -10.31
C GLY A 72 -5.07 -7.37 -10.28
N ASP A 73 -4.48 -6.59 -11.18
CA ASP A 73 -3.02 -6.52 -11.36
C ASP A 73 -2.34 -5.91 -10.13
N ILE A 74 -2.94 -4.87 -9.55
CA ILE A 74 -2.40 -4.18 -8.36
C ILE A 74 -2.33 -5.15 -7.18
N TRP A 75 -3.41 -5.91 -6.95
CA TRP A 75 -3.45 -6.90 -5.88
C TRP A 75 -2.45 -8.04 -6.11
N ALA A 76 -2.34 -8.53 -7.35
CA ALA A 76 -1.39 -9.57 -7.70
C ALA A 76 0.05 -9.15 -7.42
N GLU A 77 0.45 -7.94 -7.83
CA GLU A 77 1.79 -7.41 -7.58
C GLU A 77 2.03 -7.14 -6.08
N THR A 78 1.04 -6.59 -5.38
CA THR A 78 1.10 -6.36 -3.92
C THR A 78 1.35 -7.67 -3.18
N LYS A 79 0.64 -8.75 -3.54
CA LYS A 79 0.81 -10.07 -2.93
C LYS A 79 2.22 -10.63 -3.14
N VAL A 80 2.79 -10.44 -4.33
CA VAL A 80 4.17 -10.87 -4.63
C VAL A 80 5.16 -10.13 -3.73
N LEU A 81 5.07 -8.79 -3.69
CA LEU A 81 5.95 -7.96 -2.86
C LEU A 81 5.81 -8.29 -1.37
N PHE A 82 4.59 -8.46 -0.87
CA PHE A 82 4.36 -8.78 0.53
C PHE A 82 4.94 -10.13 0.91
N SER A 83 4.78 -11.13 0.04
CA SER A 83 5.32 -12.48 0.28
C SER A 83 6.85 -12.52 0.32
N GLN A 84 7.52 -11.56 -0.32
CA GLN A 84 8.97 -11.52 -0.45
C GLN A 84 9.64 -10.55 0.53
N GLU A 85 9.00 -9.43 0.83
CA GLU A 85 9.66 -8.28 1.43
C GLU A 85 8.95 -7.71 2.67
N LEU A 86 7.74 -8.17 3.01
CA LEU A 86 7.00 -7.62 4.15
C LEU A 86 7.71 -7.91 5.47
N LYS A 87 7.87 -6.86 6.28
CA LYS A 87 8.58 -6.93 7.56
C LYS A 87 7.71 -6.37 8.68
N PRO A 88 7.91 -6.85 9.92
CA PRO A 88 7.35 -6.20 11.09
C PRO A 88 7.86 -4.76 11.21
N THR A 89 7.01 -3.87 11.71
CA THR A 89 7.41 -2.50 12.04
C THR A 89 8.52 -2.53 13.10
N PRO A 90 9.57 -1.69 12.99
CA PRO A 90 10.65 -1.66 13.96
C PRO A 90 10.15 -1.54 15.40
N GLY A 91 10.53 -2.51 16.26
CA GLY A 91 10.18 -2.53 17.67
C GLY A 91 8.83 -3.17 18.02
N ILE A 92 7.96 -3.50 17.04
CA ILE A 92 6.62 -4.03 17.36
C ILE A 92 6.66 -5.40 18.05
N THR A 93 7.57 -6.29 17.62
CA THR A 93 7.73 -7.62 18.24
C THR A 93 8.08 -7.49 19.71
N ALA A 94 9.05 -6.62 20.05
CA ALA A 94 9.46 -6.38 21.44
C ALA A 94 8.39 -5.69 22.28
N PHE A 95 7.50 -4.90 21.66
CA PHE A 95 6.39 -4.27 22.35
C PHE A 95 5.25 -5.25 22.70
N LEU A 96 5.10 -6.32 21.92
CA LEU A 96 4.05 -7.34 22.11
C LEU A 96 4.45 -8.48 23.05
N GLU A 97 5.73 -8.57 23.43
CA GLU A 97 6.28 -9.51 24.43
C GLU A 97 6.13 -8.97 25.86
#